data_AF-P13820-F1
#
_entry.id   AF-P13820-F1
#
_cell.length_a   1.000
_cell.length_b   1.000
_cell.length_c   1.000
_cell.angle_alpha   90.00
_cell.angle_beta   90.00
_cell.angle_gamma   90.00
#
_symmetry.space_group_name_H-M   'P 1'
#
loop_
_entity.id
_entity.type
_entity.pdbx_description
1 polymer ?
#
loop_
_entity_poly.entity_id
_entity_poly.type
_entity_poly.pdbx_seq_one_letter_code
_entity_poly.pdbx_strand_id
1 'polypeptide(L)'
;MKIIFFLCSFLFFIINTQCVTHESYQELVKKLEALEDAVLTGYSLFQKEKMVLNEEEITTKGASAQSGASAQSGASAQSGASAQSGTSGPSGPSGTSPSSRSNTLPRSNTSSGASPPADASDSDAKSYADLKHRVRNYLFTIKQLKYPESLDLPNHMLTLCDNIHGFKYLIDGYEEINELLYKLNFYFSLLRAKLNDVCANDYCQIPFNLKIRANELDVLKKLVFGYRKPLDNIKDNVGKMEDYIKKNKTTIANINELIEGSKKTIDQNKNADNEEGKKKI
;
A
#
# COMPACT_ATOMS: atom_id res chain seq x y z
N MET A 1 8.38 -9.75 1.47
CA MET A 1 8.04 -9.05 0.22
C MET A 1 7.82 -7.55 0.41
N LYS A 2 7.13 -7.07 1.47
CA LYS A 2 6.85 -5.64 1.70
C LYS A 2 8.06 -4.68 1.70
N ILE A 3 9.20 -5.11 2.25
CA ILE A 3 10.42 -4.29 2.32
C ILE A 3 11.08 -4.12 0.94
N ILE A 4 11.03 -5.12 0.06
CA ILE A 4 11.64 -5.06 -1.28
C ILE A 4 10.90 -4.08 -2.19
N PHE A 5 9.59 -3.95 -2.02
CA PHE A 5 8.78 -2.98 -2.77
C PHE A 5 9.16 -1.53 -2.43
N PHE A 6 9.40 -1.23 -1.15
CA PHE A 6 9.84 0.10 -0.68
C PHE A 6 11.17 0.56 -1.30
N LEU A 7 12.04 -0.38 -1.67
CA LEU A 7 13.37 -0.10 -2.19
C LEU A 7 13.33 0.19 -3.69
N CYS A 8 12.48 -0.52 -4.44
CA CYS A 8 12.35 -0.35 -5.88
C CYS A 8 11.84 1.04 -6.26
N SER A 9 10.91 1.62 -5.50
CA SER A 9 10.36 2.95 -5.84
C SER A 9 11.32 4.08 -5.50
N PHE A 10 12.08 3.94 -4.41
CA PHE A 10 13.20 4.85 -4.13
C PHE A 10 14.29 4.78 -5.19
N LEU A 11 14.60 3.59 -5.71
CA LEU A 11 15.54 3.40 -6.82
C LEU A 11 15.03 4.02 -8.13
N PHE A 12 13.75 3.87 -8.45
CA PHE A 12 13.14 4.51 -9.63
C PHE A 12 13.13 6.03 -9.50
N PHE A 13 12.90 6.55 -8.29
CA PHE A 13 12.99 7.99 -8.01
C PHE A 13 14.42 8.50 -8.23
N ILE A 14 15.44 7.81 -7.71
CA ILE A 14 16.85 8.21 -7.91
C ILE A 14 17.27 8.13 -9.39
N ILE A 15 16.88 7.08 -10.12
CA ILE A 15 17.31 6.84 -11.51
C ILE A 15 16.68 7.85 -12.49
N ASN A 16 15.40 8.22 -12.32
CA ASN A 16 14.76 9.24 -13.16
C ASN A 16 15.10 10.69 -12.77
N THR A 17 16.10 10.90 -11.91
CA THR A 17 16.51 12.24 -11.45
C THR A 17 17.65 12.83 -12.31
N GLN A 18 17.87 12.33 -13.52
CA GLN A 18 18.80 12.97 -14.47
C GLN A 18 18.06 13.92 -15.45
N CYS A 19 18.49 15.19 -15.43
CA CYS A 19 18.13 16.30 -16.30
C CYS A 19 16.69 16.84 -16.22
N VAL A 20 16.49 17.86 -15.38
CA VAL A 20 15.26 18.66 -15.27
C VAL A 20 15.28 19.74 -16.37
N THR A 21 14.44 19.59 -17.41
CA THR A 21 14.08 20.68 -18.33
C THR A 21 13.08 21.63 -17.65
N HIS A 22 12.89 22.86 -18.13
CA HIS A 22 11.90 23.80 -17.56
C HIS A 22 10.47 23.18 -17.47
N GLU A 23 10.11 22.31 -18.42
CA GLU A 23 8.85 21.55 -18.39
C GLU A 23 8.74 20.67 -17.13
N SER A 24 9.84 20.04 -16.72
CA SER A 24 9.85 19.20 -15.52
C SER A 24 9.75 19.99 -14.20
N TYR A 25 10.12 21.28 -14.18
CA TYR A 25 9.87 22.15 -13.01
C TYR A 25 8.38 22.42 -12.83
N GLN A 26 7.71 22.90 -13.89
CA GLN A 26 6.27 23.19 -13.84
C GLN A 26 5.45 21.93 -13.55
N GLU A 27 5.84 20.80 -14.14
CA GLU A 27 5.23 19.51 -13.83
C GLU A 27 5.45 19.08 -12.37
N LEU A 28 6.64 19.33 -11.81
CA LEU A 28 6.93 19.05 -10.40
C LEU A 28 6.07 19.91 -9.47
N VAL A 29 5.96 21.21 -9.72
CA VAL A 29 5.11 22.12 -8.93
C VAL A 29 3.65 21.67 -8.98
N LYS A 30 3.11 21.39 -10.17
CA LYS A 30 1.73 20.90 -10.34
C LYS A 30 1.47 19.59 -9.60
N LYS A 31 2.42 18.66 -9.63
CA LYS A 31 2.33 17.40 -8.85
C LYS A 31 2.35 17.66 -7.35
N LEU A 32 3.13 18.64 -6.91
CA LEU A 32 3.27 18.98 -5.50
C LEU A 32 2.01 19.65 -4.96
N GLU A 33 1.40 20.57 -5.72
CA GLU A 33 0.12 21.20 -5.40
C GLU A 33 -1.02 20.17 -5.32
N ALA A 34 -1.11 19.26 -6.30
CA ALA A 34 -2.12 18.21 -6.29
C ALA A 34 -1.95 17.23 -5.12
N LEU A 35 -0.71 17.02 -4.68
CA LEU A 35 -0.42 16.21 -3.50
C LEU A 35 -0.76 16.93 -2.20
N GLU A 36 -0.45 18.23 -2.11
CA GLU A 36 -0.83 19.07 -0.97
C GLU A 36 -2.35 19.05 -0.77
N ASP A 37 -3.10 19.24 -1.86
CA ASP A 37 -4.56 19.16 -1.86
C ASP A 37 -5.06 17.78 -1.42
N ALA A 38 -4.44 16.70 -1.89
CA ALA A 38 -4.77 15.34 -1.46
C ALA A 38 -4.44 15.10 0.03
N VAL A 39 -3.34 15.62 0.55
CA VAL A 39 -2.99 15.49 1.97
C VAL A 39 -3.98 16.28 2.85
N LEU A 40 -4.29 17.52 2.48
CA LEU A 40 -5.26 18.38 3.16
C LEU A 40 -6.67 17.79 3.15
N THR A 41 -7.10 17.28 1.99
CA THR A 41 -8.40 16.61 1.83
C THR A 41 -8.47 15.37 2.69
N GLY A 42 -7.43 14.53 2.70
CA GLY A 42 -7.37 13.32 3.52
C GLY A 42 -7.40 13.63 5.02
N TYR A 43 -6.60 14.61 5.47
CA TYR A 43 -6.60 15.04 6.86
C TYR A 43 -7.97 15.56 7.31
N SER A 44 -8.61 16.38 6.47
CA SER A 44 -9.94 16.92 6.75
C SER A 44 -10.99 15.83 6.81
N LEU A 45 -10.94 14.89 5.86
CA LEU A 45 -11.88 13.79 5.73
C LEU A 45 -11.77 12.83 6.93
N PHE A 46 -10.56 12.38 7.27
CA PHE A 46 -10.38 11.29 8.23
C PHE A 46 -10.08 11.74 9.67
N GLN A 47 -9.32 12.81 9.88
CA GLN A 47 -8.92 13.21 11.24
C GLN A 47 -9.84 14.27 11.82
N LYS A 48 -10.21 15.29 11.04
CA LYS A 48 -11.03 16.40 11.53
C LYS A 48 -12.49 16.00 11.72
N GLU A 49 -13.02 15.21 10.79
CA GLU A 49 -14.45 14.87 10.77
C GLU A 49 -14.84 13.76 11.77
N LYS A 50 -13.87 13.12 12.48
CA LYS A 50 -14.08 12.00 13.43
C LYS A 50 -15.29 11.14 13.02
N MET A 51 -15.12 10.43 11.92
CA MET A 51 -16.18 9.67 11.29
C MET A 51 -16.73 8.59 12.24
N VAL A 52 -17.91 8.81 12.80
CA VAL A 52 -18.65 7.78 13.55
C VAL A 52 -19.80 7.31 12.69
N LEU A 53 -19.85 6.00 12.40
CA LEU A 53 -20.99 5.39 11.72
C LEU A 53 -22.07 5.04 12.74
N ASN A 54 -23.29 5.51 12.51
CA ASN A 54 -24.44 5.12 13.33
C ASN A 54 -24.78 3.63 13.09
N GLU A 55 -24.86 2.84 14.17
CA GLU A 55 -25.05 1.38 14.10
C GLU A 55 -26.33 0.95 13.37
N GLU A 56 -27.37 1.81 13.36
CA GLU A 56 -28.65 1.54 12.70
C GLU A 56 -28.56 1.43 11.17
N GLU A 57 -27.56 2.06 10.54
CA GLU A 57 -27.42 1.99 9.07
C GLU A 57 -26.80 0.65 8.60
N ILE A 58 -26.08 -0.04 9.49
CA ILE A 58 -25.30 -1.24 9.18
C ILE A 58 -26.19 -2.49 9.17
N THR A 59 -27.17 -2.57 10.08
CA THR A 59 -28.08 -3.72 10.22
C THR A 59 -29.13 -3.79 9.11
N THR A 60 -29.64 -2.64 8.66
CA THR A 60 -30.72 -2.59 7.66
C THR A 60 -30.23 -2.82 6.22
N LYS A 61 -29.03 -2.32 5.88
CA LYS A 61 -28.47 -2.46 4.52
C LYS A 61 -27.58 -3.70 4.37
N GLY A 62 -26.95 -4.18 5.45
CA GLY A 62 -26.15 -5.42 5.47
C GLY A 62 -26.96 -6.65 5.05
N ALA A 63 -28.24 -6.71 5.42
CA ALA A 63 -29.15 -7.78 5.00
C ALA A 63 -29.46 -7.76 3.48
N SER A 64 -29.52 -6.58 2.86
CA SER A 64 -29.86 -6.43 1.44
C SER A 64 -28.71 -6.70 0.46
N ALA A 65 -27.46 -6.62 0.91
CA ALA A 65 -26.28 -6.93 0.08
C ALA A 65 -25.93 -8.43 0.04
N GLN A 66 -26.51 -9.24 0.94
CA GLN A 66 -26.31 -10.69 0.99
C GLN A 66 -27.44 -11.47 0.28
N SER A 67 -28.53 -10.81 -0.12
CA SER A 67 -29.61 -11.38 -0.93
C SER A 67 -29.39 -11.14 -2.43
N GLY A 68 -28.28 -11.64 -2.95
CA GLY A 68 -28.07 -11.81 -4.39
C GLY A 68 -28.68 -13.13 -4.86
N ALA A 69 -30.00 -13.21 -5.00
CA ALA A 69 -30.67 -14.37 -5.58
C ALA A 69 -32.03 -14.01 -6.18
N SER A 70 -32.08 -13.69 -7.48
CA SER A 70 -33.14 -14.13 -8.44
C SER A 70 -33.21 -13.23 -9.69
N ALA A 71 -32.73 -13.74 -10.83
CA ALA A 71 -33.21 -13.48 -12.20
C ALA A 71 -32.28 -14.22 -13.20
N GLN A 72 -32.49 -15.51 -13.43
CA GLN A 72 -33.16 -16.07 -14.62
C GLN A 72 -32.38 -15.89 -15.94
N SER A 73 -31.64 -16.91 -16.36
CA SER A 73 -31.65 -17.49 -17.72
C SER A 73 -30.46 -18.46 -17.94
N GLY A 74 -30.72 -19.58 -18.63
CA GLY A 74 -29.68 -20.38 -19.33
C GLY A 74 -29.37 -21.74 -18.71
N ALA A 75 -30.02 -22.78 -19.21
CA ALA A 75 -29.84 -24.19 -18.87
C ALA A 75 -28.47 -24.76 -19.29
N SER A 76 -27.91 -25.69 -18.48
CA SER A 76 -27.42 -27.04 -18.87
C SER A 76 -26.46 -27.62 -17.83
N ALA A 77 -26.82 -28.81 -17.29
CA ALA A 77 -26.02 -30.02 -16.97
C ALA A 77 -24.54 -29.87 -16.50
N GLN A 78 -23.96 -30.60 -15.54
CA GLN A 78 -24.27 -31.88 -14.87
C GLN A 78 -23.24 -32.10 -13.72
N SER A 79 -23.70 -32.66 -12.60
CA SER A 79 -23.04 -33.67 -11.71
C SER A 79 -21.62 -33.50 -11.12
N GLY A 80 -21.54 -33.66 -9.78
CA GLY A 80 -20.42 -34.27 -9.02
C GLY A 80 -19.90 -33.45 -7.83
N ALA A 81 -20.56 -33.40 -6.66
CA ALA A 81 -20.54 -34.35 -5.52
C ALA A 81 -19.29 -34.28 -4.58
N SER A 82 -19.55 -33.86 -3.32
CA SER A 82 -18.96 -34.33 -2.02
C SER A 82 -17.51 -33.94 -1.66
N ALA A 83 -17.07 -33.63 -0.43
CA ALA A 83 -17.60 -33.54 0.94
C ALA A 83 -16.64 -32.64 1.79
N GLN A 84 -17.12 -31.68 2.61
CA GLN A 84 -17.30 -31.69 4.08
C GLN A 84 -16.18 -32.26 4.97
N SER A 85 -15.49 -31.39 5.74
CA SER A 85 -15.06 -31.54 7.16
C SER A 85 -14.12 -30.34 7.49
N GLY A 86 -14.10 -29.66 8.63
CA GLY A 86 -14.76 -29.73 9.92
C GLY A 86 -14.25 -28.55 10.77
N THR A 87 -15.08 -28.06 11.69
CA THR A 87 -14.84 -26.92 12.60
C THR A 87 -14.31 -27.36 13.97
N SER A 88 -13.43 -26.56 14.56
CA SER A 88 -13.06 -26.52 15.99
C SER A 88 -12.27 -25.21 16.18
N GLY A 89 -12.51 -24.25 17.07
CA GLY A 89 -13.20 -24.11 18.36
C GLY A 89 -12.37 -23.07 19.14
N PRO A 90 -12.93 -22.06 19.84
CA PRO A 90 -12.17 -20.89 20.32
C PRO A 90 -11.57 -21.09 21.73
N SER A 91 -10.55 -20.30 22.08
CA SER A 91 -9.94 -20.23 23.43
C SER A 91 -9.84 -18.77 23.88
N GLY A 92 -10.32 -18.50 25.09
CA GLY A 92 -10.64 -17.18 25.65
C GLY A 92 -9.49 -16.35 26.28
N PRO A 93 -9.84 -15.26 26.99
CA PRO A 93 -8.92 -14.17 27.37
C PRO A 93 -8.43 -14.26 28.82
N SER A 94 -7.28 -13.66 29.13
CA SER A 94 -6.81 -13.37 30.51
C SER A 94 -5.59 -12.44 30.48
N GLY A 95 -5.58 -11.40 31.33
CA GLY A 95 -4.37 -10.61 31.61
C GLY A 95 -4.62 -9.18 32.09
N THR A 96 -5.02 -9.02 33.36
CA THR A 96 -5.16 -7.75 34.09
C THR A 96 -3.86 -7.35 34.83
N SER A 97 -3.72 -6.03 35.06
CA SER A 97 -3.04 -5.32 36.17
C SER A 97 -1.51 -5.04 36.11
N PRO A 98 -0.97 -4.07 36.91
CA PRO A 98 -1.43 -2.70 37.20
C PRO A 98 -0.29 -1.63 37.34
N SER A 99 -0.69 -0.35 37.48
CA SER A 99 -0.08 0.79 38.22
C SER A 99 1.44 1.00 38.34
N SER A 100 1.90 2.21 37.99
CA SER A 100 2.48 3.23 38.91
C SER A 100 3.46 4.16 38.19
N ARG A 101 3.25 5.49 38.24
CA ARG A 101 4.18 6.45 38.87
C ARG A 101 3.77 7.91 38.64
N SER A 102 3.59 8.56 39.78
CA SER A 102 3.37 9.98 40.02
C SER A 102 4.58 10.83 39.61
N ASN A 103 4.33 12.02 39.07
CA ASN A 103 5.24 13.16 39.22
C ASN A 103 4.42 14.46 39.25
N THR A 104 4.38 15.05 40.43
CA THR A 104 3.87 16.36 40.80
C THR A 104 4.80 17.49 40.33
N LEU A 105 4.26 18.51 39.66
CA LEU A 105 4.77 19.89 39.75
C LEU A 105 3.59 20.88 39.69
N PRO A 106 3.48 21.84 40.62
CA PRO A 106 2.51 22.93 40.55
C PRO A 106 3.14 24.12 39.84
N ARG A 107 2.41 24.77 38.93
CA ARG A 107 2.76 26.14 38.51
C ARG A 107 1.54 26.97 38.16
N SER A 108 1.30 27.93 39.03
CA SER A 108 0.44 29.10 38.95
C SER A 108 0.73 29.94 37.71
N ASN A 109 -0.30 30.41 37.01
CA ASN A 109 -0.65 31.84 36.89
C ASN A 109 -1.62 32.13 35.73
N THR A 110 -2.79 32.65 36.12
CA THR A 110 -3.47 33.82 35.51
C THR A 110 -3.48 33.96 34.00
N SER A 111 -4.65 33.80 33.37
CA SER A 111 -5.38 34.89 32.70
C SER A 111 -6.53 34.36 31.84
N SER A 112 -7.69 34.99 32.00
CA SER A 112 -8.74 35.18 30.99
C SER A 112 -9.27 33.94 30.24
N GLY A 113 -10.42 33.45 30.72
CA GLY A 113 -11.67 33.50 29.96
C GLY A 113 -11.73 32.76 28.62
N ALA A 114 -12.08 31.49 28.67
CA ALA A 114 -13.00 30.85 27.73
C ALA A 114 -13.42 29.50 28.32
N SER A 115 -14.69 29.37 28.70
CA SER A 115 -15.29 28.07 28.98
C SER A 115 -15.12 27.15 27.76
N PRO A 116 -14.87 25.83 27.96
CA PRO A 116 -14.85 24.89 26.84
C PRO A 116 -16.23 24.92 26.16
N PRO A 117 -16.32 24.88 24.82
CA PRO A 117 -17.61 24.73 24.16
C PRO A 117 -18.20 23.40 24.61
N ALA A 118 -19.35 23.50 25.27
CA ALA A 118 -20.24 22.38 25.53
C ALA A 118 -20.60 21.72 24.19
N ASP A 119 -20.52 20.38 24.19
CA ASP A 119 -21.16 19.44 23.27
C ASP A 119 -21.30 19.90 21.81
N ALA A 120 -20.38 19.44 20.97
CA ALA A 120 -20.61 19.39 19.54
C ALA A 120 -21.87 18.54 19.30
N SER A 121 -22.96 19.22 18.97
CA SER A 121 -24.25 18.63 18.63
C SER A 121 -24.07 17.46 17.65
N ASP A 122 -24.66 16.32 18.00
CA ASP A 122 -24.70 15.04 17.29
C ASP A 122 -25.46 15.09 15.93
N SER A 123 -25.54 16.28 15.33
CA SER A 123 -26.35 16.62 14.14
C SER A 123 -25.53 16.68 12.84
N ASP A 124 -24.22 16.41 12.89
CA ASP A 124 -23.33 16.33 11.73
C ASP A 124 -23.03 14.88 11.28
N ALA A 125 -23.74 13.88 11.82
CA ALA A 125 -23.57 12.48 11.40
C ALA A 125 -23.94 12.32 9.92
N LYS A 126 -22.91 12.23 9.06
CA LYS A 126 -23.10 12.04 7.62
C LYS A 126 -23.55 10.61 7.33
N SER A 127 -24.52 10.46 6.44
CA SER A 127 -24.98 9.13 6.02
C SER A 127 -23.80 8.31 5.50
N TYR A 128 -23.80 7.03 5.81
CA TYR A 128 -22.84 6.05 5.28
C TYR A 128 -22.66 6.20 3.76
N ALA A 129 -23.74 6.51 3.02
CA ALA A 129 -23.69 6.69 1.57
C ALA A 129 -22.83 7.90 1.15
N ASP A 130 -22.98 9.04 1.83
CA ASP A 130 -22.16 10.24 1.58
C ASP A 130 -20.70 9.97 1.94
N LEU A 131 -20.46 9.38 3.10
CA LEU A 131 -19.12 9.09 3.57
C LEU A 131 -18.39 8.10 2.66
N LYS A 132 -19.06 6.99 2.30
CA LYS A 132 -18.55 6.01 1.33
C LYS A 132 -18.22 6.68 0.00
N HIS A 133 -19.08 7.58 -0.48
CA HIS A 133 -18.82 8.29 -1.73
C HIS A 133 -17.57 9.18 -1.63
N ARG A 134 -17.43 9.95 -0.55
CA ARG A 134 -16.30 10.86 -0.33
C ARG A 134 -14.98 10.12 -0.18
N VAL A 135 -14.96 9.03 0.59
CA VAL A 135 -13.78 8.17 0.75
C VAL A 135 -13.39 7.51 -0.56
N ARG A 136 -14.34 6.96 -1.32
CA ARG A 136 -14.05 6.40 -2.65
C ARG A 136 -13.48 7.46 -3.59
N ASN A 137 -14.09 8.65 -3.63
CA ASN A 137 -13.62 9.74 -4.48
C ASN A 137 -12.18 10.14 -4.11
N TYR A 138 -11.89 10.26 -2.81
CA TYR A 138 -10.54 10.52 -2.32
C TYR A 138 -9.52 9.46 -2.78
N LEU A 139 -9.85 8.18 -2.61
CA LEU A 139 -9.00 7.08 -3.06
C LEU A 139 -8.80 7.09 -4.59
N PHE A 140 -9.82 7.42 -5.37
CA PHE A 140 -9.69 7.59 -6.82
C PHE A 140 -8.77 8.75 -7.19
N THR A 141 -8.87 9.89 -6.50
CA THR A 141 -7.94 11.01 -6.69
C THR A 141 -6.50 10.58 -6.43
N ILE A 142 -6.24 9.85 -5.35
CA ILE A 142 -4.89 9.34 -5.05
C ILE A 142 -4.38 8.43 -6.16
N LYS A 143 -5.22 7.53 -6.69
CA LYS A 143 -4.83 6.66 -7.81
C LYS A 143 -4.49 7.45 -9.07
N GLN A 144 -5.23 8.54 -9.35
CA GLN A 144 -5.00 9.39 -10.51
C GLN A 144 -3.68 10.17 -10.44
N LEU A 145 -3.15 10.42 -9.24
CA LEU A 145 -1.85 11.06 -9.07
C LEU A 145 -0.69 10.20 -9.56
N LYS A 146 -0.95 8.94 -9.98
CA LYS A 146 0.01 7.99 -10.57
C LYS A 146 1.29 7.88 -9.75
N TYR A 147 1.16 7.85 -8.43
CA TYR A 147 2.33 7.71 -7.58
C TYR A 147 3.04 6.38 -7.84
N PRO A 148 4.38 6.40 -7.94
CA PRO A 148 5.17 5.24 -8.33
C PRO A 148 5.10 4.07 -7.33
N GLU A 149 4.44 4.22 -6.18
CA GLU A 149 4.48 3.23 -5.10
C GLU A 149 3.09 2.85 -4.55
N SER A 150 2.68 1.63 -4.89
CA SER A 150 1.54 0.86 -4.38
C SER A 150 0.16 1.46 -4.60
N LEU A 151 -0.35 1.27 -5.82
CA LEU A 151 -1.80 1.18 -6.07
C LEU A 151 -2.47 0.13 -5.17
N ASP A 152 -1.71 -0.82 -4.59
CA ASP A 152 -2.20 -1.89 -3.73
C ASP A 152 -2.94 -1.41 -2.49
N LEU A 153 -2.41 -0.42 -1.75
CA LEU A 153 -3.08 0.06 -0.54
C LEU A 153 -4.38 0.81 -0.86
N PRO A 154 -4.41 1.80 -1.78
CA PRO A 154 -5.67 2.40 -2.23
C PRO A 154 -6.63 1.39 -2.87
N ASN A 155 -6.14 0.39 -3.61
CA ASN A 155 -6.96 -0.67 -4.18
C ASN A 155 -7.59 -1.53 -3.07
N HIS A 156 -6.82 -1.91 -2.06
CA HIS A 156 -7.30 -2.65 -0.90
C HIS A 156 -8.38 -1.86 -0.16
N MET A 157 -8.15 -0.58 0.09
CA MET A 157 -9.14 0.30 0.71
C MET A 157 -10.40 0.46 -0.16
N LEU A 158 -10.27 0.51 -1.49
CA LEU A 158 -11.42 0.54 -2.40
C LEU A 158 -12.25 -0.74 -2.31
N THR A 159 -11.60 -1.91 -2.22
CA THR A 159 -12.29 -3.20 -2.00
C THR A 159 -12.99 -3.24 -0.64
N LEU A 160 -12.37 -2.69 0.41
CA LEU A 160 -13.01 -2.54 1.72
C LEU A 160 -14.24 -1.62 1.63
N CYS A 161 -14.17 -0.53 0.85
CA CYS A 161 -15.30 0.36 0.64
C CYS A 161 -16.50 -0.30 -0.05
N ASP A 162 -16.32 -1.38 -0.81
CA ASP A 162 -17.42 -2.03 -1.54
C ASP A 162 -18.44 -2.68 -0.60
N ASN A 163 -17.98 -3.24 0.52
CA ASN A 163 -18.82 -3.93 1.50
C ASN A 163 -19.00 -3.12 2.79
N ILE A 164 -20.15 -3.27 3.46
CA ILE A 164 -20.52 -2.42 4.62
C ILE A 164 -19.58 -2.65 5.81
N HIS A 165 -19.28 -3.91 6.13
CA HIS A 165 -18.41 -4.26 7.25
C HIS A 165 -16.95 -3.83 7.04
N GLY A 166 -16.45 -3.94 5.80
CA GLY A 166 -15.12 -3.52 5.39
C GLY A 166 -14.98 -2.00 5.42
N PHE A 167 -16.03 -1.26 5.00
CA PHE A 167 -16.04 0.19 5.16
C PHE A 167 -16.06 0.58 6.65
N LYS A 168 -16.87 -0.10 7.48
CA LYS A 168 -16.87 0.12 8.92
C LYS A 168 -15.50 -0.12 9.53
N TYR A 169 -14.86 -1.24 9.19
CA TYR A 169 -13.50 -1.57 9.62
C TYR A 169 -12.49 -0.47 9.21
N LEU A 170 -12.57 0.00 7.97
CA LEU A 170 -11.68 1.04 7.46
C LEU A 170 -11.81 2.34 8.26
N ILE A 171 -13.04 2.75 8.57
CA ILE A 171 -13.33 3.99 9.29
C ILE A 171 -13.01 3.88 10.78
N ASP A 172 -13.37 2.77 11.43
CA ASP A 172 -13.16 2.61 12.87
C ASP A 172 -11.70 2.27 13.23
N GLY A 173 -11.04 1.47 12.39
CA GLY A 173 -9.69 0.98 12.64
C GLY A 173 -8.61 2.01 12.36
N TYR A 174 -8.85 2.93 11.42
CA TYR A 174 -7.92 3.96 10.96
C TYR A 174 -6.52 3.48 10.48
N GLU A 175 -6.19 2.19 10.53
CA GLU A 175 -4.85 1.67 10.29
C GLU A 175 -4.41 1.93 8.84
N GLU A 176 -5.20 1.47 7.86
CA GLU A 176 -4.90 1.65 6.44
C GLU A 176 -4.96 3.12 6.03
N ILE A 177 -5.87 3.89 6.63
CA ILE A 177 -5.99 5.34 6.41
C ILE A 177 -4.74 6.06 6.91
N ASN A 178 -4.28 5.75 8.11
CA ASN A 178 -3.09 6.34 8.70
C ASN A 178 -1.84 5.97 7.91
N GLU A 179 -1.73 4.70 7.47
CA GLU A 179 -0.64 4.25 6.60
C GLU A 179 -0.63 5.03 5.28
N LEU A 180 -1.80 5.18 4.65
CA LEU A 180 -1.95 5.95 3.41
C LEU A 180 -1.54 7.41 3.59
N LEU A 181 -2.06 8.07 4.64
CA LEU A 181 -1.75 9.48 4.91
C LEU A 181 -0.28 9.69 5.25
N TYR A 182 0.33 8.77 6.00
CA TYR A 182 1.76 8.79 6.30
C TYR A 182 2.60 8.69 5.02
N LYS A 183 2.27 7.75 4.12
CA LYS A 183 2.96 7.60 2.83
C LYS A 183 2.83 8.84 1.95
N LEU A 184 1.63 9.41 1.85
CA LEU A 184 1.38 10.62 1.08
C LEU A 184 2.16 11.82 1.63
N ASN A 185 2.11 12.02 2.95
CA ASN A 185 2.83 13.12 3.60
C ASN A 185 4.34 12.97 3.45
N PHE A 186 4.86 11.76 3.60
CA PHE A 186 6.28 11.49 3.39
C PHE A 186 6.72 11.78 1.94
N TYR A 187 5.92 11.34 0.96
CA TYR A 187 6.19 11.62 -0.45
C TYR A 187 6.12 13.11 -0.78
N PHE A 188 5.18 13.83 -0.16
CA PHE A 188 5.08 15.28 -0.24
C PHE A 188 6.36 15.96 0.25
N SER A 189 6.84 15.57 1.43
CA SER A 189 8.11 16.07 1.97
C SER A 189 9.29 15.79 1.02
N LEU A 190 9.40 14.58 0.46
CA LEU A 190 10.47 14.22 -0.49
C LEU A 190 10.46 15.08 -1.76
N LEU A 191 9.29 15.25 -2.37
CA LEU A 191 9.15 16.08 -3.57
C LEU A 191 9.46 17.54 -3.29
N ARG A 192 9.03 18.05 -2.12
CA ARG A 192 9.32 19.42 -1.69
C ARG A 192 10.83 19.59 -1.48
N ALA A 193 11.55 18.60 -0.96
CA ALA A 193 13.02 18.63 -0.89
C ALA A 193 13.68 18.62 -2.26
N LYS A 194 13.19 17.80 -3.19
CA LYS A 194 13.64 17.79 -4.58
C LYS A 194 13.43 19.15 -5.24
N LEU A 195 12.28 19.78 -5.01
CA LEU A 195 12.00 21.14 -5.51
C LEU A 195 13.01 22.17 -4.97
N ASN A 196 13.33 22.10 -3.67
CA ASN A 196 14.33 22.98 -3.07
C ASN A 196 15.75 22.71 -3.62
N ASP A 197 16.09 21.45 -3.93
CA ASP A 197 17.37 21.06 -4.52
C ASP A 197 17.51 21.58 -5.96
N VAL A 198 16.46 21.43 -6.78
CA VAL A 198 16.40 21.97 -8.15
C VAL A 198 16.54 23.49 -8.17
N CYS A 199 16.00 24.19 -7.16
CA CYS A 199 16.08 25.64 -7.05
C CYS A 199 17.27 26.16 -6.24
N ALA A 200 18.24 25.31 -5.87
CA ALA A 200 19.35 25.72 -5.02
C ALA A 200 20.25 26.84 -5.62
N ASN A 201 20.22 27.03 -6.93
CA ASN A 201 21.02 28.04 -7.64
C ASN A 201 20.18 29.26 -8.10
N ASP A 202 19.08 29.57 -7.43
CA ASP A 202 18.19 30.73 -7.70
C ASP A 202 17.57 30.81 -9.11
N TYR A 203 17.69 29.75 -9.92
CA TYR A 203 17.09 29.69 -11.26
C TYR A 203 15.57 29.45 -11.24
N CYS A 204 14.95 29.21 -10.08
CA CYS A 204 13.51 29.04 -9.96
C CYS A 204 12.91 29.65 -8.68
N GLN A 205 11.66 30.09 -8.80
CA GLN A 205 10.91 30.72 -7.73
C GLN A 205 9.97 29.71 -7.06
N ILE A 206 10.35 29.21 -5.89
CA ILE A 206 9.55 28.25 -5.11
C ILE A 206 8.29 28.96 -4.56
N PRO A 207 7.08 28.45 -4.86
CA PRO A 207 5.83 28.96 -4.26
C PRO A 207 5.89 28.95 -2.72
N PHE A 208 5.28 29.94 -2.07
CA PHE A 208 5.43 30.16 -0.63
C PHE A 208 4.98 28.96 0.22
N ASN A 209 3.87 28.31 -0.14
CA ASN A 209 3.35 27.09 0.49
C ASN A 209 4.31 25.88 0.37
N LEU A 210 5.21 25.89 -0.63
CA LEU A 210 6.14 24.80 -0.93
C LEU A 210 7.56 25.06 -0.38
N LYS A 211 7.81 26.19 0.28
CA LYS A 211 9.12 26.50 0.87
C LYS A 211 9.38 25.66 2.12
N ILE A 212 10.51 24.95 2.16
CA ILE A 212 10.97 24.18 3.32
C ILE A 212 11.83 25.05 4.23
N ARG A 213 11.62 24.96 5.55
CA ARG A 213 12.53 25.60 6.51
C ARG A 213 13.87 24.86 6.53
N ALA A 214 14.98 25.59 6.67
CA ALA A 214 16.33 24.99 6.62
C ALA A 214 16.52 23.80 7.58
N ASN A 215 15.92 23.85 8.77
CA ASN A 215 15.96 22.75 9.75
C ASN A 215 15.23 21.48 9.28
N GLU A 216 14.06 21.63 8.67
CA GLU A 216 13.26 20.54 8.12
C GLU A 216 13.99 19.91 6.92
N LEU A 217 14.62 20.73 6.08
CA LEU A 217 15.42 20.25 4.96
C LEU A 217 16.64 19.45 5.43
N ASP A 218 17.32 19.89 6.48
CA ASP A 218 18.45 19.16 7.07
C ASP A 218 18.03 17.79 7.64
N VAL A 219 16.91 17.74 8.38
CA VAL A 219 16.35 16.48 8.89
C VAL A 219 15.99 15.53 7.75
N LEU A 220 15.34 16.05 6.71
CA LEU A 220 14.93 15.24 5.56
C LEU A 220 16.15 14.75 4.75
N LYS A 221 17.16 15.59 4.55
CA LYS A 221 18.44 15.19 3.95
C LYS A 221 19.11 14.10 4.77
N LYS A 222 19.20 14.24 6.10
CA LYS A 222 19.76 13.20 6.98
C LYS A 222 18.99 11.89 6.91
N LEU A 223 17.67 11.95 6.88
CA LEU A 223 16.82 10.77 6.73
C LEU A 223 17.10 10.07 5.40
N VAL A 224 17.02 10.80 4.29
CA VAL A 224 17.23 10.27 2.93
C VAL A 224 18.66 9.73 2.74
N PHE A 225 19.67 10.51 3.13
CA PHE A 225 21.07 10.10 3.02
C PHE A 225 21.43 8.98 3.99
N GLY A 226 20.79 8.92 5.16
CA GLY A 226 20.95 7.84 6.12
C GLY A 226 20.54 6.48 5.55
N TYR A 227 19.49 6.44 4.73
CA TYR A 227 19.07 5.22 4.05
C TYR A 227 19.91 4.90 2.80
N ARG A 228 20.61 5.86 2.19
CA ARG A 228 21.32 5.66 0.92
C ARG A 228 22.26 4.44 0.93
N LYS A 229 23.14 4.32 1.94
CA LYS A 229 24.07 3.19 2.03
C LYS A 229 23.36 1.83 2.23
N PRO A 230 22.41 1.70 3.19
CA PRO A 230 21.57 0.51 3.29
C PRO A 230 20.86 0.15 1.97
N LEU A 231 20.31 1.14 1.27
CA LEU A 231 19.62 0.96 -0.01
C LEU A 231 20.57 0.42 -1.10
N ASP A 232 21.76 1.00 -1.23
CA ASP A 232 22.76 0.57 -2.20
C ASP A 232 23.22 -0.87 -1.93
N ASN A 233 23.40 -1.24 -0.65
CA ASN A 233 23.71 -2.61 -0.26
C ASN A 233 22.57 -3.58 -0.62
N ILE A 234 21.30 -3.20 -0.38
CA ILE A 234 20.19 -4.09 -0.73
C ILE A 234 20.07 -4.22 -2.26
N LYS A 235 20.27 -3.13 -3.02
CA LYS A 235 20.30 -3.16 -4.48
C LYS A 235 21.36 -4.12 -5.01
N ASP A 236 22.57 -4.05 -4.47
CA ASP A 236 23.68 -4.95 -4.80
C ASP A 236 23.33 -6.41 -4.49
N ASN A 237 22.74 -6.68 -3.32
CA ASN A 237 22.28 -8.02 -2.96
C ASN A 237 21.17 -8.55 -3.87
N VAL A 238 20.23 -7.69 -4.30
CA VAL A 238 19.18 -8.05 -5.27
C VAL A 238 19.81 -8.41 -6.61
N GLY A 239 20.76 -7.61 -7.12
CA GLY A 239 21.49 -7.93 -8.35
C GLY A 239 22.20 -9.29 -8.29
N LYS A 240 22.88 -9.59 -7.18
CA LYS A 240 23.50 -10.91 -6.94
C LYS A 240 22.49 -12.05 -6.94
N MET A 241 21.30 -11.84 -6.36
CA MET A 241 20.22 -12.82 -6.38
C MET A 241 19.66 -13.03 -7.79
N GLU A 242 19.49 -11.97 -8.58
CA GLU A 242 19.05 -12.04 -9.98
C GLU A 242 20.04 -12.82 -10.84
N ASP A 243 21.35 -12.55 -10.67
CA ASP A 243 22.42 -13.29 -11.35
C ASP A 243 22.42 -14.78 -10.97
N TYR A 244 22.21 -15.09 -9.68
CA TYR A 244 22.10 -16.46 -9.19
C TYR A 244 20.88 -17.18 -9.79
N ILE A 245 19.71 -16.52 -9.84
CA ILE A 245 18.50 -17.05 -10.47
C ILE A 245 18.73 -17.31 -11.95
N LYS A 246 19.38 -16.39 -12.67
CA LYS A 246 19.71 -16.53 -14.09
C LYS A 246 20.63 -17.72 -14.34
N LYS A 247 21.69 -17.86 -13.54
CA LYS A 247 22.63 -18.99 -13.61
C LYS A 247 21.91 -20.32 -13.37
N ASN A 248 21.07 -20.40 -12.33
CA ASN A 248 20.30 -21.61 -12.03
C ASN A 248 19.31 -21.95 -13.14
N LYS A 249 18.66 -20.96 -13.75
CA LYS A 249 17.77 -21.17 -14.91
C LYS A 249 18.51 -21.81 -16.08
N THR A 250 19.73 -21.36 -16.37
CA THR A 250 20.60 -22.00 -17.40
C THR A 250 21.01 -23.42 -17.00
N THR A 251 21.38 -23.65 -15.73
CA THR A 251 21.71 -25.00 -15.24
C THR A 251 20.54 -25.96 -15.38
N ILE A 252 19.33 -25.54 -15.04
CA ILE A 252 18.10 -26.34 -15.20
C ILE A 252 17.86 -26.67 -16.68
N ALA A 253 18.06 -25.71 -17.60
CA ALA A 253 17.93 -25.95 -19.03
C ALA A 253 18.93 -27.00 -19.53
N ASN A 254 20.21 -26.89 -19.15
CA ASN A 254 21.24 -27.86 -19.53
C ASN A 254 20.96 -29.27 -18.96
N ILE A 255 20.48 -29.35 -17.71
CA ILE A 255 20.09 -30.64 -17.10
C ILE A 255 18.92 -31.26 -17.87
N ASN A 256 17.92 -30.46 -18.26
CA ASN A 256 16.79 -30.96 -19.05
C ASN A 256 17.23 -31.46 -20.43
N GLU A 257 18.14 -30.75 -21.12
CA GLU A 257 18.72 -31.22 -22.38
C GLU A 257 19.47 -32.56 -22.22
N LEU A 258 20.24 -32.72 -21.14
CA LEU A 258 20.93 -33.96 -20.82
C LEU A 258 19.96 -35.12 -20.51
N ILE A 259 18.85 -34.84 -19.81
CA ILE A 259 17.80 -35.82 -19.51
C ILE A 259 17.13 -36.30 -20.80
N GLU A 260 16.75 -35.38 -21.69
CA GLU A 260 16.12 -35.73 -22.98
C GLU A 260 17.09 -36.49 -23.90
N GLY A 261 18.36 -36.08 -23.95
CA GLY A 261 19.40 -36.80 -24.68
C GLY A 261 19.59 -38.24 -24.16
N SER A 262 19.67 -38.39 -22.84
CA SER A 262 19.82 -39.71 -22.20
C SER A 262 18.60 -40.60 -22.44
N LYS A 263 17.39 -40.05 -22.37
CA LYS A 263 16.15 -40.76 -22.65
C LYS A 263 16.13 -41.31 -24.09
N LYS A 264 16.53 -40.48 -25.07
CA LYS A 264 16.64 -40.90 -26.48
C LYS A 264 17.64 -42.05 -26.65
N THR A 265 18.80 -42.00 -25.99
CA THR A 265 19.80 -43.08 -26.04
C THR A 265 19.29 -44.37 -25.40
N ILE A 266 18.58 -44.28 -24.27
CA ILE A 266 17.98 -45.45 -23.61
C ILE A 266 16.93 -46.10 -24.52
N ASP A 267 16.08 -45.29 -25.16
CA ASP A 267 15.05 -45.79 -26.08
C ASP A 267 15.67 -46.44 -27.33
N GLN A 268 16.77 -45.89 -27.85
CA GLN A 268 17.54 -46.50 -28.96
C GLN A 268 18.14 -47.85 -28.58
N ASN A 269 18.76 -47.96 -27.40
CA ASN A 269 19.38 -49.20 -26.93
C ASN A 269 18.33 -50.30 -26.70
N LYS A 270 17.17 -49.97 -26.12
CA LYS A 270 16.05 -50.92 -25.98
C LYS A 270 15.57 -51.46 -27.32
N ASN A 271 15.57 -50.63 -28.36
CA ASN A 271 15.16 -51.07 -29.70
C ASN A 271 16.23 -51.97 -30.36
N ALA A 272 17.52 -51.68 -30.16
CA ALA A 272 18.62 -52.50 -30.68
C ALA A 272 18.65 -53.91 -30.04
N ASP A 273 18.46 -54.00 -28.71
CA ASP A 273 18.40 -55.29 -28.00
C ASP A 273 17.21 -56.15 -28.46
N ASN A 274 16.08 -55.51 -28.78
CA ASN A 274 14.91 -56.19 -29.34
C ASN A 274 15.14 -56.72 -30.77
N GLU A 275 15.99 -56.06 -31.58
CA GLU A 275 16.34 -56.54 -32.92
C GLU A 275 17.38 -57.66 -32.87
N GLU A 276 18.37 -57.61 -31.97
CA GLU A 276 19.31 -58.71 -31.78
C GLU A 276 18.65 -59.97 -31.22
N GLY A 277 17.68 -59.81 -30.32
CA GLY A 277 16.88 -60.93 -29.81
C GLY A 277 16.07 -61.63 -30.90
N LYS A 278 15.59 -60.88 -31.91
CA LYS A 278 14.85 -61.44 -33.06
C LYS A 278 15.73 -62.14 -34.10
N LYS A 279 17.04 -61.87 -34.12
CA LYS A 279 17.99 -62.54 -35.05
C LYS A 279 18.55 -63.85 -34.50
N LYS A 280 18.27 -64.21 -33.23
CA LYS A 280 18.79 -65.41 -32.55
C LYS A 280 17.74 -66.51 -32.33
N ILE A 281 16.58 -66.44 -32.97
CA ILE A 281 15.55 -67.50 -33.03
C ILE A 281 15.39 -67.90 -34.50
#